data_AF-A0A2D0ILA8-F1
#
_entry.id   AF-A0A2D0ILA8-F1
#
_cell.length_a   1.000
_cell.length_b   1.000
_cell.length_c   1.000
_cell.angle_alpha   90.00
_cell.angle_beta   90.00
_cell.angle_gamma   90.00
#
_symmetry.space_group_name_H-M   'P 1'
#
loop_
_entity.id
_entity.type
_entity.pdbx_description
1 polymer ?
#
loop_
_entity_poly.entity_id
_entity_poly.type
_entity_poly.pdbx_seq_one_letter_code
_entity_poly.pdbx_strand_id
1 'polypeptide(L)'
;MMKKNLEQYHAFITEQKLWFHQRLSENFNHTWNDNIWLTGSNGSGWLRGNGKQILRFDEIYRFKGISGRKSIAKEYCDFMK
;
A
#
# COMPACT_ATOMS: atom_id res chain seq x y z
N MET A 1 3.42 -27.27 -0.36
CA MET A 1 2.57 -26.28 -1.09
C MET A 1 2.68 -24.86 -0.52
N MET A 2 2.69 -24.65 0.81
CA MET A 2 2.82 -23.30 1.41
C MET A 2 4.13 -22.54 1.11
N LYS A 3 5.28 -23.22 0.98
CA LYS A 3 6.58 -22.55 0.79
C LYS A 3 6.66 -21.74 -0.52
N LYS A 4 6.15 -22.27 -1.62
CA LYS A 4 6.20 -21.61 -2.94
C LYS A 4 5.40 -20.30 -2.95
N ASN A 5 4.25 -20.27 -2.29
CA ASN A 5 3.39 -19.07 -2.23
C ASN A 5 4.05 -17.95 -1.41
N LEU A 6 4.82 -18.32 -0.37
CA LEU A 6 5.56 -17.36 0.44
C LEU A 6 6.75 -16.75 -0.32
N GLU A 7 7.49 -17.58 -1.07
CA GLU A 7 8.57 -17.12 -1.94
C GLU A 7 8.06 -16.16 -3.02
N GLN A 8 6.94 -16.50 -3.67
CA GLN A 8 6.30 -15.64 -4.66
C GLN A 8 5.80 -14.32 -4.06
N TYR A 9 5.23 -14.36 -2.85
CA TYR A 9 4.83 -13.15 -2.14
C TYR A 9 6.03 -12.24 -1.86
N HIS A 10 7.14 -12.78 -1.32
CA HIS A 10 8.33 -11.99 -1.05
C HIS A 10 8.95 -11.41 -2.32
N ALA A 11 8.98 -12.18 -3.41
CA ALA A 11 9.43 -11.69 -4.71
C ALA A 11 8.56 -10.52 -5.19
N PHE A 12 7.23 -10.67 -5.12
CA PHE A 12 6.28 -9.62 -5.49
C PHE A 12 6.47 -8.34 -4.66
N ILE A 13 6.52 -8.44 -3.33
CA ILE A 13 6.74 -7.28 -2.45
C ILE A 13 8.07 -6.61 -2.73
N THR A 14 9.12 -7.39 -3.04
CA THR A 14 10.44 -6.84 -3.37
C THR A 14 10.40 -6.04 -4.68
N GLU A 15 9.72 -6.57 -5.70
CA GLU A 15 9.53 -5.88 -6.98
C GLU A 15 8.76 -4.57 -6.82
N GLN A 16 7.64 -4.59 -6.07
CA GLN A 16 6.84 -3.37 -5.81
C GLN A 16 7.64 -2.30 -5.07
N LYS A 17 8.39 -2.69 -4.01
CA LYS A 17 9.28 -1.78 -3.28
C LYS A 17 10.33 -1.16 -4.20
N LEU A 18 10.98 -1.98 -5.03
CA LEU A 18 12.00 -1.51 -5.95
C LEU A 18 11.43 -0.49 -6.94
N TRP A 19 10.26 -0.80 -7.50
CA TRP A 19 9.58 0.10 -8.44
C TRP A 19 9.18 1.41 -7.76
N PHE A 20 8.62 1.36 -6.55
CA PHE A 20 8.29 2.54 -5.75
C PHE A 20 9.50 3.44 -5.55
N HIS A 21 10.64 2.87 -5.13
CA HIS A 21 11.86 3.64 -4.91
C HIS A 21 12.39 4.26 -6.20
N GLN A 22 12.40 3.52 -7.31
CA GLN A 22 12.94 3.98 -8.59
C GLN A 22 12.05 5.00 -9.32
N ARG A 23 10.73 4.99 -9.08
CA ARG A 23 9.77 5.72 -9.92
C ARG A 23 8.92 6.74 -9.18
N LEU A 24 8.67 6.54 -7.89
CA LEU A 24 7.78 7.38 -7.10
C LEU A 24 8.50 8.16 -6.02
N SER A 25 9.46 7.54 -5.33
CA SER A 25 9.97 8.08 -4.05
C SER A 25 10.53 9.50 -4.10
N GLU A 26 11.13 9.92 -5.21
CA GLU A 26 11.69 11.27 -5.36
C GLU A 26 10.63 12.39 -5.29
N ASN A 27 9.39 12.09 -5.70
CA ASN A 27 8.28 13.07 -5.75
C ASN A 27 7.08 12.62 -4.90
N PHE A 28 7.29 11.69 -3.97
CA PHE A 28 6.24 11.13 -3.13
C PHE A 28 6.52 11.48 -1.67
N ASN A 29 5.54 12.09 -1.01
CA ASN A 29 5.70 12.61 0.35
C ASN A 29 5.76 11.52 1.45
N HIS A 30 5.70 10.25 1.06
CA HIS A 30 5.59 9.12 1.96
C HIS A 30 6.65 8.08 1.68
N THR A 31 6.99 7.30 2.70
CA THR A 31 7.87 6.13 2.56
C THR A 31 7.05 4.87 2.31
N TRP A 32 7.70 3.83 1.80
CA TRP A 32 7.06 2.52 1.66
C TRP A 32 6.43 2.05 2.98
N ASN A 33 7.10 2.30 4.11
CA ASN A 33 6.70 1.80 5.42
C ASN A 33 5.56 2.60 6.06
N ASP A 34 5.16 3.73 5.48
CA ASP A 34 4.08 4.54 6.02
C ASP A 34 2.74 3.80 5.89
N ASN A 35 1.95 3.76 6.95
CA ASN A 35 0.63 3.14 6.93
C ASN A 35 -0.41 3.97 6.16
N ILE A 36 -0.09 5.23 5.92
CA ILE A 36 -0.97 6.22 5.32
C ILE A 36 -0.21 6.95 4.23
N TRP A 37 -0.74 6.93 3.01
CA TRP A 37 -0.24 7.71 1.89
C TRP A 37 -1.28 8.74 1.44
N LEU A 38 -0.81 9.86 0.94
CA LEU A 38 -1.59 10.82 0.16
C LEU A 38 -1.39 10.52 -1.32
N THR A 39 -2.49 10.45 -2.09
CA THR A 39 -2.38 10.31 -3.55
C THR A 39 -1.67 11.52 -4.14
N GLY A 40 -0.67 11.29 -4.97
CA GLY A 40 0.09 12.36 -5.64
C GLY A 40 -0.49 12.69 -7.02
N SER A 41 -0.05 13.81 -7.59
CA SER A 41 -0.23 14.08 -9.03
C SER A 41 0.59 13.11 -9.89
N ASN A 42 1.70 12.62 -9.34
CA ASN A 42 2.59 11.62 -9.91
C ASN A 42 2.25 10.23 -9.36
N GLY A 43 2.08 9.26 -10.26
CA GLY A 43 1.68 7.89 -9.92
C GLY A 43 0.93 7.21 -11.05
N SER A 44 0.80 5.89 -10.98
CA SER A 44 -0.01 5.09 -11.90
C SER A 44 -1.27 4.57 -11.20
N GLY A 45 -2.38 4.46 -11.95
CA GLY A 45 -3.62 3.88 -11.45
C GLY A 45 -4.20 4.64 -10.25
N TRP A 46 -4.52 3.91 -9.17
CA TRP A 46 -5.20 4.42 -7.97
C TRP A 46 -4.31 5.28 -7.06
N LEU A 47 -2.99 5.30 -7.28
CA LEU A 47 -2.06 6.22 -6.60
C LEU A 47 -2.12 7.63 -7.20
N ARG A 48 -2.62 7.77 -8.43
CA ARG A 48 -2.78 9.05 -9.11
C ARG A 48 -4.06 9.73 -8.64
N GLY A 49 -3.91 10.87 -7.99
CA GLY A 49 -5.03 11.67 -7.48
C GLY A 49 -4.72 13.15 -7.42
N ASN A 50 -5.45 13.88 -6.58
CA ASN A 50 -5.37 15.33 -6.48
C ASN A 50 -4.50 15.84 -5.31
N GLY A 51 -3.64 15.01 -4.72
CA GLY A 51 -2.84 15.41 -3.54
C GLY A 51 -3.57 15.23 -2.21
N LYS A 52 -4.89 14.98 -2.21
CA LYS A 52 -5.74 15.12 -1.02
C LYS A 52 -6.39 13.83 -0.55
N GLN A 53 -6.39 12.79 -1.38
CA GLN A 53 -7.02 11.53 -1.00
C GLN A 53 -6.06 10.73 -0.11
N ILE A 54 -6.58 10.30 1.04
CA ILE A 54 -5.87 9.47 2.00
C ILE A 54 -6.08 8.01 1.63
N LEU A 55 -4.97 7.30 1.39
CA LEU A 55 -4.89 5.85 1.26
C LEU A 55 -4.35 5.31 2.57
N ARG A 56 -5.11 4.45 3.22
CA ARG A 56 -4.79 3.92 4.55
C ARG A 56 -4.79 2.42 4.49
N PHE A 57 -3.66 1.83 4.86
CA PHE A 57 -3.37 0.41 4.65
C PHE A 57 -3.52 -0.41 5.92
N ASP A 58 -3.42 0.22 7.09
CA ASP A 58 -3.37 -0.44 8.39
C ASP A 58 -4.73 -0.60 9.06
N GLU A 59 -5.77 0.09 8.59
CA GLU A 59 -7.11 -0.02 9.15
C GLU A 59 -8.21 0.08 8.10
N ILE A 60 -9.32 -0.61 8.38
CA ILE A 60 -10.59 -0.48 7.67
C ILE A 60 -11.58 0.21 8.61
N TYR A 61 -12.24 1.23 8.10
CA TYR A 61 -13.30 1.95 8.79
C TYR A 61 -14.48 2.23 7.84
N ARG A 62 -15.69 2.39 8.39
CA ARG A 62 -16.94 2.68 7.63
C ARG A 62 -17.34 1.61 6.61
N PHE A 63 -17.03 0.35 6.88
CA PHE A 63 -17.54 -0.76 6.07
C PHE A 63 -18.94 -1.17 6.54
N LYS A 64 -19.91 -1.20 5.63
CA LYS A 64 -21.31 -1.55 5.98
C LYS A 64 -21.36 -2.96 6.56
N GLY A 65 -21.90 -3.09 7.78
CA GLY A 65 -21.98 -4.37 8.49
C GLY A 65 -20.76 -4.72 9.34
N ILE A 66 -19.70 -3.90 9.36
CA ILE A 66 -18.56 -4.06 10.27
C ILE A 66 -18.45 -2.84 11.16
N SER A 67 -18.61 -3.05 12.47
CA SER A 67 -18.52 -1.98 13.46
C SER A 67 -17.07 -1.65 13.84
N GLY A 68 -16.84 -0.37 14.08
CA GLY A 68 -15.55 0.15 14.56
C GLY A 68 -14.45 0.18 13.51
N ARG A 69 -13.23 0.41 13.99
CA ARG A 69 -12.01 0.27 13.20
C ARG A 69 -11.48 -1.15 13.34
N LYS A 70 -11.04 -1.75 12.24
CA LYS A 70 -10.38 -3.06 12.23
C LYS A 70 -8.96 -2.90 11.70
N SER A 71 -7.99 -3.43 12.42
CA SER A 71 -6.60 -3.47 11.97
C SER A 71 -6.42 -4.47 10.84
N ILE A 72 -5.60 -4.12 9.85
CA ILE A 72 -5.20 -5.01 8.76
C ILE A 72 -3.84 -5.64 9.12
N ALA A 73 -3.67 -6.92 8.79
CA ALA A 73 -2.40 -7.60 8.97
C ALA A 73 -1.30 -6.98 8.08
N LYS A 74 -0.07 -6.90 8.59
CA LYS A 74 1.03 -6.20 7.93
C LYS A 74 1.30 -6.72 6.52
N GLU A 75 1.21 -8.03 6.33
CA GLU A 75 1.44 -8.70 5.05
C GLU A 75 0.45 -8.21 3.98
N TYR A 76 -0.79 -7.94 4.40
CA TYR A 76 -1.82 -7.40 3.52
C TYR A 76 -1.65 -5.91 3.28
N CYS A 77 -1.14 -5.16 4.28
CA CYS A 77 -0.76 -3.75 4.10
C CYS A 77 0.30 -3.59 3.00
N ASP A 78 1.33 -4.44 3.03
CA ASP A 78 2.42 -4.46 2.04
C ASP A 78 1.91 -4.92 0.66
N PHE A 79 0.96 -5.86 0.61
CA PHE A 79 0.39 -6.36 -0.66
C PHE A 79 -0.47 -5.34 -1.39
N MET A 80 -1.18 -4.48 -0.66
CA MET A 80 -2.12 -3.50 -1.21
C MET A 80 -1.45 -2.23 -1.75
N LYS A 81 -0.13 -2.09 -1.59
CA LYS A 81 0.67 -0.96 -2.06
C LYS A 81 1.27 -1.24 -3.42
#